data_AF-A0A7X8WR65-F1
#
_entry.id   AF-A0A7X8WR65-F1
#
_cell.length_a   1.000
_cell.length_b   1.000
_cell.length_c   1.000
_cell.angle_alpha   90.00
_cell.angle_beta   90.00
_cell.angle_gamma   90.00
#
_symmetry.space_group_name_H-M   'P 1'
#
loop_
_entity.id
_entity.type
_entity.pdbx_description
1 polymer ?
#
loop_
_entity_poly.entity_id
_entity_poly.type
_entity_poly.pdbx_seq_one_letter_code
_entity_poly.pdbx_strand_id
1 'polypeptide(L)'
;MNFEIFVLGTSGMMPLPNRNLTSAMIRREGELFLFDCGEGTQISLKKLNLKWKRIHSIFISHMHADHVTGLPGILMLSSQVDRDTPLTLYGPSRLKEYVDANRRILDIYINYEIIVKTVEEGIILEEEEYLVKAFELNHTKPCFGYVFEEKKRPGEFHPEVAEGLGIPMGPMWGVLQKGGTVTLEDGRVIRPSDVMGELREGRKFGYV
;
A
#
# COMPACT_ATOMS: atom_id res chain seq x y z
N MET A 1 -8.10 -9.49 -8.36
CA MET A 1 -7.42 -8.74 -7.28
C MET A 1 -6.07 -8.25 -7.76
N ASN A 2 -5.91 -6.94 -7.95
CA ASN A 2 -4.68 -6.35 -8.45
C ASN A 2 -3.67 -6.07 -7.31
N PHE A 3 -2.44 -6.58 -7.44
CA PHE A 3 -1.32 -6.28 -6.54
C PHE A 3 -0.02 -6.26 -7.34
N GLU A 4 0.57 -5.09 -7.44
CA GLU A 4 1.75 -4.84 -8.24
C GLU A 4 2.79 -4.12 -7.41
N ILE A 5 4.06 -4.39 -7.70
CA ILE A 5 5.19 -3.74 -7.07
C ILE A 5 5.95 -2.98 -8.15
N PHE A 6 6.20 -1.70 -7.91
CA PHE A 6 6.99 -0.83 -8.77
C PHE A 6 8.26 -0.45 -8.05
N VAL A 7 9.40 -0.78 -8.65
CA VAL A 7 10.70 -0.33 -8.18
C VAL A 7 10.94 1.06 -8.78
N LEU A 8 10.82 2.10 -7.96
CA LEU A 8 10.92 3.50 -8.41
C LEU A 8 12.36 3.99 -8.44
N GLY A 9 13.21 3.46 -7.56
CA GLY A 9 14.64 3.69 -7.58
C GLY A 9 15.38 2.67 -6.71
N THR A 10 16.66 2.48 -7.01
CA THR A 10 17.48 1.38 -6.47
C THR A 10 18.87 1.82 -6.04
N SER A 11 19.18 3.11 -6.13
CA SER A 11 20.48 3.63 -5.71
C SER A 11 20.43 4.13 -4.26
N GLY A 12 21.51 3.90 -3.53
CA GLY A 12 21.75 4.49 -2.20
C GLY A 12 22.81 5.57 -2.26
N MET A 13 22.81 6.47 -1.27
CA MET A 13 23.69 7.64 -1.10
C MET A 13 23.58 8.71 -2.19
N MET A 14 23.66 8.35 -3.47
CA MET A 14 23.57 9.26 -4.61
C MET A 14 22.86 8.61 -5.80
N PRO A 15 22.17 9.37 -6.66
CA PRO A 15 21.61 8.84 -7.90
C PRO A 15 22.73 8.44 -8.86
N LEU A 16 22.48 7.41 -9.68
CA LEU A 16 23.37 6.97 -10.74
C LEU A 16 22.68 7.11 -12.11
N PRO A 17 23.43 7.08 -13.22
CA PRO A 17 22.83 6.98 -14.55
C PRO A 17 21.81 5.84 -14.59
N ASN A 18 20.56 6.17 -14.91
CA ASN A 18 19.41 5.25 -14.98
C ASN A 18 18.99 4.58 -13.66
N ARG A 19 19.53 5.00 -12.50
CA ARG A 19 19.09 4.51 -11.18
C ARG A 19 18.83 5.69 -10.25
N ASN A 20 17.54 5.99 -10.08
CA ASN A 20 17.09 6.95 -9.08
C ASN A 20 17.36 6.43 -7.66
N LEU A 21 17.30 7.34 -6.69
CA LEU A 21 17.43 7.02 -5.28
C LEU A 21 16.30 6.10 -4.80
N THR A 22 16.57 5.37 -3.72
CA THR A 22 15.70 4.34 -3.18
C THR A 22 14.24 4.79 -3.03
N SER A 23 13.35 4.01 -3.64
CA SER A 23 11.92 4.12 -3.44
C SER A 23 11.23 2.94 -4.12
N ALA A 24 10.19 2.40 -3.49
CA ALA A 24 9.33 1.37 -4.05
C ALA A 24 7.86 1.70 -3.81
N MET A 25 6.97 1.19 -4.65
CA MET A 25 5.53 1.42 -4.54
C MET A 25 4.78 0.10 -4.67
N ILE A 26 3.83 -0.14 -3.78
CA ILE A 26 2.80 -1.17 -3.96
C ILE A 26 1.56 -0.51 -4.54
N ARG A 27 0.92 -1.15 -5.52
CA ARG A 27 -0.46 -0.86 -5.93
C ARG A 27 -1.36 -2.02 -5.57
N ARG A 28 -2.31 -1.82 -4.67
CA ARG A 28 -3.27 -2.83 -4.22
C ARG A 28 -4.69 -2.32 -4.44
N GLU A 29 -5.47 -3.00 -5.29
CA GLU A 29 -6.84 -2.58 -5.68
C GLU A 29 -6.96 -1.09 -6.08
N GLY A 30 -5.88 -0.51 -6.61
CA GLY A 30 -5.81 0.88 -7.02
C GLY A 30 -5.34 1.87 -5.94
N GLU A 31 -5.24 1.45 -4.67
CA GLU A 31 -4.54 2.19 -3.60
C GLU A 31 -3.02 2.07 -3.78
N LEU A 32 -2.29 3.11 -3.40
CA LEU A 32 -0.84 3.19 -3.54
C LEU A 32 -0.15 3.34 -2.18
N PHE A 33 0.91 2.57 -1.94
CA PHE A 33 1.72 2.60 -0.72
C PHE A 33 3.18 2.79 -1.09
N LEU A 34 3.75 3.93 -0.69
CA LEU A 34 5.12 4.32 -1.04
C LEU A 34 6.07 3.93 0.09
N PHE A 35 7.17 3.26 -0.24
CA PHE A 35 8.22 2.85 0.69
C PHE A 35 9.50 3.58 0.31
N ASP A 36 9.97 4.42 1.23
CA ASP A 36 10.96 5.47 1.02
C ASP A 36 10.66 6.41 -0.15
N CYS A 37 11.28 7.58 -0.10
CA CYS A 37 11.03 8.66 -1.01
C CYS A 37 12.32 9.46 -1.23
N GLY A 38 13.31 8.82 -1.85
CA GLY A 38 14.52 9.49 -2.29
C GLY A 38 14.25 10.60 -3.30
N GLU A 39 15.20 11.53 -3.43
CA GLU A 39 15.13 12.62 -4.40
C GLU A 39 14.78 12.10 -5.81
N GLY A 40 13.87 12.80 -6.49
CA GLY A 40 13.47 12.45 -7.85
C GLY A 40 12.41 11.35 -7.95
N THR A 41 11.90 10.80 -6.83
CA THR A 41 10.81 9.79 -6.83
C THR A 41 9.62 10.19 -7.70
N GLN A 42 9.24 11.48 -7.72
CA GLN A 42 8.17 12.01 -8.58
C GLN A 42 8.40 11.78 -10.09
N ILE A 43 9.66 11.75 -10.54
CA ILE A 43 10.03 11.47 -11.93
C ILE A 43 9.71 10.02 -12.25
N SER A 44 10.03 9.09 -11.35
CA SER A 44 9.70 7.66 -11.51
C SER A 44 8.19 7.43 -11.57
N LEU A 45 7.42 8.11 -10.71
CA LEU A 45 5.95 8.04 -10.73
C LEU A 45 5.41 8.49 -12.10
N LYS A 46 5.91 9.61 -12.63
CA LYS A 46 5.48 10.13 -13.93
C LYS A 46 5.87 9.21 -15.09
N LYS A 47 7.09 8.66 -15.09
CA LYS A 47 7.55 7.70 -16.11
C LYS A 47 6.68 6.44 -16.16
N LEU A 48 6.23 5.95 -15.01
CA LEU A 48 5.40 4.76 -14.88
C LEU A 48 3.89 5.05 -14.96
N ASN A 49 3.50 6.31 -15.22
CA ASN A 49 2.10 6.75 -15.25
C ASN A 49 1.32 6.38 -13.97
N LEU A 50 1.99 6.44 -12.81
CA LEU A 50 1.39 6.18 -11.51
C LEU A 50 0.74 7.46 -10.97
N LYS A 51 -0.58 7.39 -10.74
CA LYS A 51 -1.36 8.54 -10.26
C LYS A 51 -1.16 8.75 -8.75
N TRP A 52 -0.25 9.66 -8.39
CA TRP A 52 0.13 9.98 -7.01
C TRP A 52 -1.03 10.38 -6.09
N LYS A 53 -2.15 10.90 -6.62
CA LYS A 53 -3.37 11.22 -5.84
C LYS A 53 -3.85 10.04 -4.99
N ARG A 54 -3.59 8.81 -5.43
CA ARG A 54 -4.02 7.57 -4.76
C ARG A 54 -3.04 7.04 -3.71
N ILE A 55 -1.96 7.77 -3.42
CA ILE A 55 -1.05 7.42 -2.33
C ILE A 55 -1.84 7.51 -1.03
N HIS A 56 -2.07 6.36 -0.41
CA HIS A 56 -2.75 6.22 0.86
C HIS A 56 -1.77 6.52 2.00
N SER A 57 -0.60 5.91 1.95
CA SER A 57 0.44 6.05 2.97
C SER A 57 1.84 6.03 2.39
N ILE A 58 2.76 6.70 3.09
CA ILE A 58 4.20 6.69 2.83
C ILE A 58 4.91 6.13 4.06
N PHE A 59 5.79 5.16 3.86
CA PHE A 59 6.57 4.50 4.91
C PHE A 59 8.05 4.84 4.70
N ILE A 60 8.67 5.51 5.66
CA ILE A 60 10.07 5.90 5.64
C ILE A 60 10.85 4.94 6.54
N SER A 61 11.84 4.23 5.98
CA SER A 61 12.66 3.28 6.72
C SER A 61 13.53 3.99 7.75
N HIS A 62 14.27 5.03 7.32
CA HIS A 62 15.16 5.82 8.17
C HIS A 62 15.40 7.22 7.60
N MET A 63 16.10 8.06 8.38
CA MET A 63 16.28 9.49 8.08
C MET A 63 17.54 9.84 7.29
N HIS A 64 18.14 8.89 6.55
CA HIS A 64 19.18 9.28 5.60
C HIS A 64 18.59 10.04 4.42
N ALA A 65 19.37 11.01 3.90
CA ALA A 65 18.89 11.96 2.91
C ALA A 65 18.35 11.24 1.66
N ASP A 66 19.03 10.20 1.21
CA ASP A 66 18.66 9.42 0.03
C ASP A 66 17.34 8.65 0.15
N HIS A 67 16.75 8.57 1.34
CA HIS A 67 15.45 7.95 1.61
C HIS A 67 14.32 8.96 1.80
N VAL A 68 14.61 10.24 2.07
CA VAL A 68 13.58 11.22 2.51
C VAL A 68 13.53 12.50 1.69
N THR A 69 14.59 12.87 0.97
CA THR A 69 14.69 14.18 0.29
C THR A 69 13.69 14.38 -0.84
N GLY A 70 13.04 13.34 -1.33
CA GLY A 70 11.95 13.44 -2.30
C GLY A 70 10.61 13.84 -1.68
N LEU A 71 10.44 13.75 -0.35
CA LEU A 71 9.17 14.01 0.32
C LEU A 71 8.61 15.41 0.04
N PRO A 72 9.37 16.53 0.14
CA PRO A 72 8.83 17.85 -0.15
C PRO A 72 8.19 17.94 -1.54
N GLY A 73 8.84 17.36 -2.56
CA GLY A 73 8.32 17.30 -3.93
C GLY A 73 7.03 16.49 -4.04
N ILE A 74 6.95 15.32 -3.40
CA ILE A 74 5.74 14.50 -3.38
C ILE A 74 4.58 15.19 -2.66
N LEU A 75 4.85 15.88 -1.55
CA LEU A 75 3.84 16.61 -0.79
C LEU A 75 3.26 17.78 -1.61
N MET A 76 4.12 18.54 -2.29
CA MET A 76 3.72 19.62 -3.22
C MET A 76 2.98 19.08 -4.44
N LEU A 77 3.45 17.98 -5.03
CA LEU A 77 2.80 17.35 -6.18
C LEU A 77 1.38 16.87 -5.83
N SER A 78 1.20 16.35 -4.61
CA SER A 78 -0.10 15.96 -4.10
C SER A 78 -1.02 17.15 -3.84
N SER A 79 -0.50 18.37 -3.62
CA SER A 79 -1.33 19.56 -3.41
C SER A 79 -1.81 20.21 -4.71
N GLN A 80 -1.29 19.78 -5.87
CA GLN A 80 -1.75 20.22 -7.20
C GLN A 80 -3.08 19.57 -7.64
N VAL A 81 -3.60 18.64 -6.84
CA VAL A 81 -4.86 17.94 -7.10
C VAL A 81 -5.73 17.99 -5.86
N ASP A 82 -7.04 18.04 -6.03
CA ASP A 82 -7.93 17.96 -4.88
C ASP A 82 -7.82 16.57 -4.25
N ARG A 83 -7.55 16.53 -2.95
CA ARG A 83 -7.52 15.31 -2.15
C ARG A 83 -8.48 15.49 -0.98
N ASP A 84 -9.40 14.55 -0.86
CA ASP A 84 -10.48 14.49 0.12
C ASP A 84 -10.14 13.64 1.35
N THR A 85 -8.98 12.98 1.33
CA THR A 85 -8.50 12.07 2.39
C THR A 85 -7.17 12.56 2.97
N PRO A 86 -6.86 12.28 4.25
CA PRO A 86 -5.54 12.60 4.82
C PRO A 86 -4.43 11.76 4.20
N LEU A 87 -3.23 12.31 4.00
CA LEU A 87 -2.03 11.54 3.65
C LEU A 87 -1.27 11.17 4.93
N THR A 88 -1.11 9.87 5.20
CA THR A 88 -0.41 9.41 6.40
C THR A 88 1.03 9.01 6.10
N LEU A 89 1.98 9.56 6.86
CA LEU A 89 3.40 9.23 6.79
C LEU A 89 3.78 8.46 8.05
N TYR A 90 4.43 7.33 7.87
CA TYR A 90 4.97 6.47 8.91
C TYR A 90 6.51 6.52 8.83
N GLY A 91 7.19 6.69 9.95
CA GLY A 91 8.64 6.57 9.99
C GLY A 91 9.25 6.92 11.35
N PRO A 92 10.58 7.13 11.41
CA PRO A 92 11.26 7.44 12.66
C PRO A 92 10.76 8.73 13.31
N SER A 93 11.03 8.91 14.60
CA SER A 93 10.56 10.05 15.41
C SER A 93 10.88 11.43 14.82
N ARG A 94 11.98 11.55 14.06
CA ARG A 94 12.39 12.82 13.43
C ARG A 94 11.62 13.16 12.14
N LEU A 95 10.80 12.25 11.62
CA LEU A 95 10.06 12.48 10.36
C LEU A 95 9.11 13.68 10.47
N LYS A 96 8.43 13.83 11.62
CA LYS A 96 7.51 14.96 11.84
C LYS A 96 8.26 16.30 11.80
N GLU A 97 9.36 16.40 12.54
CA GLU A 97 10.21 17.59 12.54
C GLU A 97 10.72 17.91 11.12
N TYR A 98 11.17 16.90 10.38
CA TYR A 98 11.62 17.06 8.99
C TYR A 98 10.52 17.62 8.08
N VAL A 99 9.31 17.06 8.13
CA VAL A 99 8.17 17.51 7.32
C VAL A 99 7.76 18.92 7.70
N ASP A 100 7.61 19.21 8.99
CA ASP A 100 7.18 20.53 9.49
C ASP A 100 8.22 21.62 9.15
N ALA A 101 9.51 21.30 9.30
CA ALA A 101 10.60 22.23 8.96
C ALA A 101 10.63 22.55 7.47
N ASN A 102 10.54 21.55 6.58
CA ASN A 102 10.52 21.79 5.14
C ASN A 102 9.29 22.59 4.72
N ARG A 103 8.11 22.28 5.26
CA ARG A 103 6.88 23.04 4.98
C ARG A 103 7.02 24.50 5.37
N ARG A 104 7.57 24.77 6.57
CA ARG A 104 7.75 26.13 7.08
C ARG A 104 8.83 26.91 6.31
N ILE A 105 9.98 26.28 6.03
CA ILE A 105 11.13 26.96 5.42
C ILE A 105 10.89 27.23 3.93
N LEU A 106 10.28 26.28 3.22
CA LEU A 106 10.01 26.38 1.79
C LEU A 106 8.66 27.02 1.47
N ASP A 107 7.91 27.45 2.49
CA ASP A 107 6.57 28.04 2.37
C ASP A 107 5.61 27.15 1.54
N ILE A 108 5.58 25.86 1.85
CA ILE A 108 4.80 24.88 1.09
C ILE A 108 3.32 24.96 1.49
N TYR A 109 2.49 25.36 0.53
CA TYR A 109 1.03 25.25 0.64
C TYR A 109 0.56 23.81 0.41
N ILE A 110 -0.27 23.33 1.34
CA ILE A 110 -0.88 22.00 1.32
C ILE A 110 -2.40 22.17 1.52
N ASN A 111 -3.20 21.66 0.57
CA ASN A 111 -4.67 21.70 0.57
C ASN A 111 -5.32 20.42 1.16
N TYR A 112 -4.55 19.56 1.83
CA TYR A 112 -5.02 18.33 2.45
C TYR A 112 -4.36 18.10 3.82
N GLU A 113 -4.91 17.21 4.63
CA GLU A 113 -4.34 16.88 5.93
C GLU A 113 -3.12 15.96 5.79
N ILE A 114 -2.04 16.28 6.49
CA ILE A 114 -0.85 15.42 6.61
C ILE A 114 -0.78 14.90 8.03
N ILE A 115 -0.86 13.58 8.19
CA ILE A 115 -0.73 12.90 9.49
C ILE A 115 0.64 12.24 9.52
N VAL A 116 1.48 12.59 10.49
CA VAL A 116 2.77 11.91 10.69
C VAL A 116 2.71 11.05 11.94
N LYS A 117 2.92 9.75 11.78
CA LYS A 117 2.96 8.76 12.85
C LYS A 117 4.39 8.26 13.04
N THR A 118 4.89 8.36 14.27
CA THR A 118 6.17 7.74 14.64
C THR A 118 5.96 6.24 14.70
N VAL A 119 6.87 5.48 14.08
CA VAL A 119 6.83 4.03 14.01
C VAL A 119 7.49 3.42 15.23
N GLU A 120 6.85 2.36 15.73
CA GLU A 120 7.37 1.40 16.71
C GLU A 120 7.20 -0.01 16.12
N GLU A 121 7.88 -1.00 16.69
CA GLU A 121 7.75 -2.39 16.27
C GLU A 121 6.32 -2.92 16.47
N GLY A 122 5.80 -3.65 15.48
CA GLY A 122 4.44 -4.21 15.52
C GLY A 122 3.56 -3.74 14.37
N ILE A 123 2.24 -3.83 14.54
CA ILE A 123 1.27 -3.42 13.52
C ILE A 123 1.11 -1.89 13.57
N ILE A 124 1.43 -1.22 12.48
CA ILE A 124 1.38 0.25 12.37
C ILE A 124 0.17 0.76 11.57
N LEU A 125 -0.40 -0.11 10.73
CA LEU A 125 -1.61 0.13 9.96
C LEU A 125 -2.38 -1.18 9.88
N GLU A 126 -3.65 -1.14 10.24
CA GLU A 126 -4.55 -2.28 10.12
C GLU A 126 -5.86 -1.83 9.47
N GLU A 127 -6.15 -2.41 8.31
CA GLU A 127 -7.39 -2.22 7.58
C GLU A 127 -8.18 -3.54 7.53
N GLU A 128 -9.39 -3.52 6.98
CA GLU A 128 -10.24 -4.72 6.88
C GLU A 128 -9.59 -5.84 6.07
N GLU A 129 -8.85 -5.50 5.01
CA GLU A 129 -8.32 -6.46 4.03
C GLU A 129 -6.80 -6.63 4.06
N TYR A 130 -6.07 -5.76 4.76
CA TYR A 130 -4.61 -5.79 4.84
C TYR A 130 -4.09 -5.15 6.12
N LEU A 131 -2.82 -5.36 6.41
CA LEU A 131 -2.09 -4.72 7.49
C LEU A 131 -0.66 -4.41 7.06
N VAL A 132 -0.03 -3.46 7.76
CA VAL A 132 1.41 -3.17 7.64
C VAL A 132 2.06 -3.31 9.01
N LYS A 133 3.12 -4.11 9.07
CA LYS A 133 3.95 -4.29 10.26
C LYS A 133 5.27 -3.57 10.08
N ALA A 134 5.81 -3.01 11.15
CA ALA A 134 7.18 -2.51 11.23
C ALA A 134 8.01 -3.40 12.16
N PHE A 135 9.31 -3.47 11.88
CA PHE A 135 10.29 -4.18 12.71
C PHE A 135 11.64 -3.46 12.63
N GLU A 136 12.42 -3.49 13.71
CA GLU A 136 13.72 -2.82 13.74
C GLU A 136 14.76 -3.52 12.85
N LEU A 137 15.59 -2.72 12.18
CA LEU A 137 16.72 -3.18 11.39
C LEU A 137 18.03 -2.73 12.02
N ASN A 138 19.08 -3.55 11.85
CA ASN A 138 20.42 -3.18 12.27
C ASN A 138 21.04 -2.18 11.28
N HIS A 139 21.06 -0.90 11.66
CA HIS A 139 21.63 0.18 10.86
C HIS A 139 22.25 1.26 11.75
N THR A 140 23.02 2.16 11.14
CA THR A 140 23.73 3.26 11.85
C THR A 140 22.80 4.33 12.45
N LYS A 141 21.53 4.34 12.05
CA LYS A 141 20.45 5.20 12.55
C LYS A 141 19.24 4.33 12.84
N PRO A 142 18.27 4.81 13.66
CA PRO A 142 16.98 4.14 13.80
C PRO A 142 16.39 3.84 12.42
N CYS A 143 16.17 2.56 12.15
CA CYS A 143 15.78 2.05 10.86
C CYS A 143 14.74 0.94 11.04
N PHE A 144 13.68 1.02 10.24
CA PHE A 144 12.59 0.05 10.27
C PHE A 144 12.43 -0.61 8.92
N GLY A 145 12.27 -1.93 8.95
CA GLY A 145 11.72 -2.69 7.84
C GLY A 145 10.20 -2.69 7.93
N TYR A 146 9.54 -2.90 6.79
CA TYR A 146 8.09 -2.96 6.71
C TYR A 146 7.62 -4.24 6.02
N VAL A 147 6.55 -4.84 6.54
CA VAL A 147 5.84 -5.93 5.86
C VAL A 147 4.43 -5.48 5.58
N PHE A 148 4.09 -5.31 4.29
CA PHE A 148 2.70 -5.23 3.85
C PHE A 148 2.16 -6.65 3.71
N GLU A 149 1.03 -6.94 4.35
CA GLU A 149 0.41 -8.26 4.37
C GLU A 149 -1.08 -8.13 4.09
N GLU A 150 -1.55 -8.71 2.99
CA GLU A 150 -2.98 -8.89 2.79
C GLU A 150 -3.50 -9.94 3.79
N LYS A 151 -4.70 -9.72 4.33
CA LYS A 151 -5.38 -10.72 5.17
C LYS A 151 -5.79 -11.92 4.30
N LYS A 152 -6.22 -13.00 4.96
CA LYS A 152 -6.66 -14.22 4.28
C LYS A 152 -7.73 -13.92 3.24
N ARG A 153 -7.65 -14.62 2.11
CA ARG A 153 -8.51 -14.42 0.96
C ARG A 153 -9.46 -15.58 0.79
N PRO A 154 -10.63 -15.35 0.16
CA PRO A 154 -11.49 -16.44 -0.27
C PRO A 154 -10.69 -17.49 -1.07
N GLY A 155 -11.03 -18.75 -0.84
CA GLY A 155 -10.47 -19.88 -1.56
C GLY A 155 -10.69 -19.77 -3.07
N GLU A 156 -10.16 -20.74 -3.81
CA GLU A 156 -10.49 -20.88 -5.22
C GLU A 156 -11.98 -21.24 -5.35
N PHE A 157 -12.68 -20.59 -6.26
CA PHE A 157 -14.04 -20.99 -6.61
C PHE A 157 -13.96 -22.21 -7.52
N HIS A 158 -14.80 -23.22 -7.30
CA HIS A 158 -14.86 -24.44 -8.09
C HIS A 158 -16.09 -24.41 -9.02
N PRO A 159 -15.96 -23.96 -10.28
CA PRO A 159 -17.08 -23.84 -11.22
C PRO A 159 -17.83 -25.15 -11.41
N GLU A 160 -17.11 -26.26 -11.52
CA GLU A 160 -17.68 -27.58 -11.73
C GLU A 160 -18.59 -28.03 -10.59
N VAL A 161 -18.23 -27.69 -9.34
CA VAL A 161 -19.06 -27.99 -8.17
C VAL A 161 -20.30 -27.10 -8.15
N ALA A 162 -20.15 -25.81 -8.46
CA ALA A 162 -21.26 -24.87 -8.54
C ALA A 162 -22.27 -25.26 -9.64
N GLU A 163 -21.79 -25.66 -10.82
CA GLU A 163 -22.61 -26.16 -11.91
C GLU A 163 -23.30 -27.49 -11.54
N GLY A 164 -22.58 -28.41 -10.89
CA GLY A 164 -23.15 -29.67 -10.41
C GLY A 164 -24.24 -29.50 -9.34
N LEU A 165 -24.18 -28.42 -8.56
CA LEU A 165 -25.23 -28.05 -7.60
C LEU A 165 -26.42 -27.32 -8.24
N GLY A 166 -26.32 -26.97 -9.54
CA GLY A 166 -27.35 -26.26 -10.29
C GLY A 166 -27.34 -24.74 -10.07
N ILE A 167 -26.21 -24.16 -9.67
CA ILE A 167 -26.08 -22.72 -9.44
C ILE A 167 -25.81 -22.04 -10.80
N PRO A 168 -26.74 -21.21 -11.31
CA PRO A 168 -26.55 -20.58 -12.61
C PRO A 168 -25.33 -19.65 -12.60
N MET A 169 -24.53 -19.72 -13.67
CA MET A 169 -23.40 -18.82 -13.86
C MET A 169 -23.89 -17.37 -13.91
N GLY A 170 -23.33 -16.53 -13.03
CA GLY A 170 -23.76 -15.14 -12.93
C GLY A 170 -23.57 -14.54 -11.54
N PRO A 171 -24.44 -13.59 -11.13
CA PRO A 171 -24.28 -12.83 -9.88
C PRO A 171 -24.16 -13.69 -8.62
N MET A 172 -24.85 -14.85 -8.59
CA MET A 172 -24.81 -15.79 -7.47
C MET A 172 -23.40 -16.30 -7.16
N TRP A 173 -22.58 -16.54 -8.20
CA TRP A 173 -21.19 -16.96 -8.02
C TRP A 173 -20.37 -15.86 -7.36
N GLY A 174 -20.63 -14.60 -7.70
CA GLY A 174 -19.99 -13.44 -7.08
C GLY A 174 -20.36 -13.26 -5.61
N VAL A 175 -21.61 -13.56 -5.23
CA VAL A 175 -22.06 -13.55 -3.83
C VAL A 175 -21.32 -14.61 -3.03
N LEU A 176 -21.26 -15.85 -3.53
CA LEU A 176 -20.55 -16.96 -2.90
C LEU A 176 -19.05 -16.67 -2.73
N GLN A 177 -18.40 -16.15 -3.77
CA GLN A 177 -16.98 -15.77 -3.73
C GLN A 177 -16.67 -14.66 -2.72
N LYS A 178 -17.66 -13.82 -2.38
CA LYS A 178 -17.54 -12.77 -1.35
C LYS A 178 -17.92 -13.26 0.05
N GLY A 179 -18.14 -14.56 0.22
CA GLY A 179 -18.55 -15.14 1.51
C GLY A 179 -20.04 -15.06 1.81
N GLY A 180 -20.86 -14.56 0.87
CA GLY A 180 -22.31 -14.53 0.99
C GLY A 180 -22.94 -15.90 0.71
N THR A 181 -24.14 -16.12 1.23
CA THR A 181 -24.95 -17.33 0.96
C THR A 181 -25.97 -17.02 -0.12
N VAL A 182 -26.30 -17.99 -0.99
CA VAL A 182 -27.34 -17.85 -2.01
C VAL A 182 -28.45 -18.88 -1.82
N THR A 183 -29.68 -18.51 -2.19
CA THR A 183 -30.83 -19.43 -2.21
C THR A 183 -31.24 -19.67 -3.65
N LEU A 184 -31.34 -20.93 -4.04
CA LEU A 184 -31.78 -21.35 -5.37
C LEU A 184 -33.32 -21.31 -5.49
N GLU A 185 -33.83 -21.36 -6.71
CA GLU A 185 -35.28 -21.34 -6.98
C GLU A 185 -36.02 -22.54 -6.36
N ASP A 186 -35.32 -23.67 -6.19
CA ASP A 186 -35.84 -24.87 -5.52
C ASP A 186 -35.80 -24.79 -3.97
N GLY A 187 -35.38 -23.65 -3.42
CA GLY A 187 -35.30 -23.39 -1.98
C GLY A 187 -34.03 -23.89 -1.30
N ARG A 188 -33.11 -24.56 -2.01
CA ARG A 188 -31.81 -24.94 -1.44
C ARG A 188 -30.96 -23.71 -1.12
N VAL A 189 -30.32 -23.74 0.05
CA VAL A 189 -29.40 -22.68 0.51
C VAL A 189 -27.98 -23.17 0.31
N ILE A 190 -27.21 -22.46 -0.52
CA ILE A 190 -25.81 -22.78 -0.83
C ILE A 190 -24.89 -21.79 -0.12
N ARG A 191 -23.92 -22.34 0.61
CA ARG A 191 -22.90 -21.61 1.35
C ARG A 191 -21.60 -21.53 0.55
N PRO A 192 -20.73 -20.55 0.81
CA PRO A 192 -19.40 -20.49 0.21
C PRO A 192 -18.62 -21.79 0.39
N SER A 193 -18.70 -22.41 1.56
CA SER A 193 -18.01 -23.69 1.88
C SER A 193 -18.38 -24.85 0.95
N ASP A 194 -19.52 -24.76 0.25
CA ASP A 194 -19.99 -25.83 -0.64
C ASP A 194 -19.31 -25.78 -2.02
N VAL A 195 -18.76 -24.62 -2.40
CA VAL A 195 -18.21 -24.37 -3.75
C VAL A 195 -16.85 -23.66 -3.76
N MET A 196 -16.35 -23.26 -2.59
CA MET A 196 -15.04 -22.61 -2.42
C MET A 196 -14.06 -23.59 -1.79
N GLY A 197 -12.81 -23.55 -2.21
CA GLY A 197 -11.70 -24.21 -1.53
C GLY A 197 -11.32 -23.54 -0.21
N GLU A 198 -10.27 -24.07 0.44
CA GLU A 198 -9.69 -23.52 1.66
C GLU A 198 -9.26 -22.05 1.50
N LEU A 199 -9.30 -21.30 2.61
CA LEU A 199 -8.83 -19.92 2.63
C LEU A 199 -7.37 -19.86 2.18
N ARG A 200 -7.09 -18.92 1.27
CA ARG A 200 -5.73 -18.68 0.78
C ARG A 200 -5.04 -17.65 1.65
N GLU A 201 -3.76 -17.88 1.93
CA GLU A 201 -2.93 -16.87 2.58
C GLU A 201 -2.84 -15.61 1.71
N GLY A 202 -2.81 -14.45 2.37
CA GLY A 202 -2.65 -13.18 1.66
C GLY A 202 -1.23 -13.01 1.14
N ARG A 203 -1.09 -12.19 0.08
CA ARG A 203 0.23 -11.86 -0.46
C ARG A 203 0.97 -10.96 0.54
N LYS A 204 2.29 -11.11 0.60
CA LYS A 204 3.16 -10.31 1.47
C LYS A 204 4.25 -9.63 0.66
N PHE A 205 4.60 -8.42 1.04
CA PHE A 205 5.74 -7.67 0.53
C PHE A 205 6.57 -7.17 1.70
N GLY A 206 7.86 -7.51 1.71
CA GLY A 206 8.83 -7.00 2.68
C GLY A 206 9.70 -5.92 2.06
N TYR A 207 9.90 -4.84 2.80
CA TYR A 207 10.83 -3.75 2.47
C TYR A 207 11.85 -3.64 3.60
N VAL A 208 13.14 -3.73 3.25
CA VAL A 208 14.28 -3.73 4.19
C VAL A 208 15.41 -2.86 3.68
#